data_AF-A0A250XN12-F1
#
_entry.id   AF-A0A250XN12-F1
#
_cell.length_a   1.000
_cell.length_b   1.000
_cell.length_c   1.000
_cell.angle_alpha   90.00
_cell.angle_beta   90.00
_cell.angle_gamma   90.00
#
_symmetry.space_group_name_H-M   'P 1'
#
loop_
_entity.id
_entity.type
_entity.pdbx_description
1 polymer ?
#
loop_
_entity_poly.entity_id
_entity_poly.type
_entity_poly.pdbx_seq_one_letter_code
_entity_poly.pdbx_strand_id
1 'polypeptide(L)'
;METSGNNRGIIERCAVSIATAWGFYLMAKFVNHRWHVLRLENEVQKFQSLLDHERSERRGERQGRVRAEQELHKLQYKLIADTSAPAPGSILEPHRAAAAGHSSEPADMNRGPLSPSALSYPFRPIGTAHSCFSQRNGTPRQPLLVPAARCRISLAPDIPPSSLSGLEEYSHVWIIYIFHENTDMVKIWQGDRSGVKAKVHVPRLNGGKRGVLATRSPHRPVPIGLSVAQV
;
A
#
# COMPACT_ATOMS: atom_id res chain seq x y z
N MET A 1 -29.72 -57.98 63.59
CA MET A 1 -29.06 -58.06 62.27
C MET A 1 -29.41 -56.79 61.49
N GLU A 2 -29.04 -55.61 62.01
CA GLU A 2 -29.80 -54.36 61.73
C GLU A 2 -28.96 -53.11 61.43
N THR A 3 -27.64 -53.23 61.24
CA THR A 3 -26.76 -52.08 60.96
C THR A 3 -26.61 -51.75 59.47
N SER A 4 -27.13 -52.58 58.56
CA SER A 4 -26.91 -52.44 57.11
C SER A 4 -27.81 -51.40 56.42
N GLY A 5 -29.05 -51.22 56.90
CA GLY A 5 -30.04 -50.34 56.27
C GLY A 5 -29.72 -48.84 56.42
N ASN A 6 -29.31 -48.42 57.62
CA ASN A 6 -29.11 -47.00 57.94
C ASN A 6 -27.96 -46.37 57.12
N ASN A 7 -26.86 -47.11 56.92
CA ASN A 7 -25.70 -46.59 56.19
C ASN A 7 -25.99 -46.33 54.70
N ARG A 8 -26.87 -47.10 54.05
CA ARG A 8 -27.23 -46.88 52.63
C ARG A 8 -27.96 -45.55 52.44
N GLY A 9 -28.97 -45.28 53.27
CA GLY A 9 -29.73 -44.02 53.21
C GLY A 9 -28.90 -42.77 53.52
N ILE A 10 -27.87 -42.89 54.36
CA ILE A 10 -26.91 -41.80 54.62
C ILE A 10 -26.03 -41.56 53.38
N ILE A 11 -25.48 -42.61 52.76
CA ILE A 11 -24.64 -42.51 51.56
C ILE A 11 -25.41 -41.88 50.38
N GLU A 12 -26.66 -42.29 50.15
CA GLU A 12 -27.50 -41.72 49.09
C GLU A 12 -27.79 -40.24 49.32
N ARG A 13 -28.13 -39.83 50.55
CA ARG A 13 -28.34 -38.42 50.89
C ARG A 13 -27.07 -37.58 50.71
N CYS A 14 -25.92 -38.09 51.14
CA CYS A 14 -24.63 -37.43 50.91
C CYS A 14 -24.31 -37.30 49.41
N ALA A 15 -24.56 -38.33 48.61
CA ALA A 15 -24.34 -38.30 47.16
C ALA A 15 -25.21 -37.24 46.46
N VAL A 16 -26.49 -37.12 46.84
CA VAL A 16 -27.40 -36.08 46.31
C VAL A 16 -26.94 -34.67 46.72
N SER A 17 -26.52 -34.46 47.97
CA SER A 17 -25.97 -33.17 48.42
C SER A 17 -24.66 -32.79 47.71
N ILE A 18 -23.77 -33.76 47.43
CA ILE A 18 -22.53 -33.52 46.69
C ILE A 18 -22.83 -33.20 45.21
N ALA A 19 -23.73 -33.95 44.57
CA ALA A 19 -24.12 -33.72 43.18
C ALA A 19 -24.79 -32.36 42.98
N THR A 20 -25.69 -31.96 43.88
CA THR A 20 -26.31 -30.63 43.85
C THR A 20 -25.30 -29.51 44.08
N ALA A 21 -24.41 -29.63 45.07
CA ALA A 21 -23.34 -28.66 45.32
C ALA A 21 -22.38 -28.49 44.11
N TRP A 22 -22.00 -29.59 43.46
CA TRP A 22 -21.22 -29.57 42.21
C TRP A 22 -22.00 -28.91 41.06
N GLY A 23 -23.30 -29.19 40.94
CA GLY A 23 -24.18 -28.54 39.96
C GLY A 23 -24.23 -27.02 40.14
N PHE A 24 -24.41 -26.53 41.36
CA PHE A 24 -24.36 -25.10 41.67
C PHE A 24 -22.99 -24.48 41.38
N TYR A 25 -21.89 -25.16 41.72
CA TYR A 25 -20.54 -24.70 41.42
C TYR A 25 -20.26 -24.60 39.91
N LEU A 26 -20.67 -25.61 39.14
CA LEU A 26 -20.56 -25.61 37.68
C LEU A 26 -21.41 -24.49 37.05
N MET A 27 -22.63 -24.28 37.52
CA MET A 27 -23.48 -23.18 37.06
C MET A 27 -22.88 -21.81 37.41
N ALA A 28 -22.36 -21.62 38.64
CA ALA A 28 -21.69 -20.40 39.03
C ALA A 28 -20.43 -20.13 38.17
N LYS A 29 -19.63 -21.16 37.87
CA LYS A 29 -18.49 -21.03 36.95
C LYS A 29 -18.91 -20.72 35.52
N PHE A 30 -19.97 -21.35 35.01
CA PHE A 30 -20.48 -21.09 33.66
C PHE A 30 -21.02 -19.66 33.53
N VAL A 31 -21.81 -19.19 34.50
CA VAL A 31 -22.33 -17.82 34.54
C VAL A 31 -21.20 -16.81 34.64
N ASN A 32 -20.21 -17.02 35.53
CA ASN A 32 -19.06 -16.13 35.67
C ASN A 32 -18.19 -16.11 34.40
N HIS A 33 -17.93 -17.27 33.78
CA HIS A 33 -17.18 -17.35 32.52
C HIS A 33 -17.92 -16.65 31.38
N ARG A 34 -19.24 -16.86 31.24
CA ARG A 34 -20.06 -16.17 30.23
C ARG A 34 -20.10 -14.66 30.46
N TRP A 35 -20.17 -14.20 31.72
CA TRP A 35 -20.00 -12.78 32.07
C TRP A 35 -18.63 -12.23 31.67
N HIS A 36 -17.56 -12.99 31.90
CA HIS A 36 -16.20 -12.60 31.52
C HIS A 36 -16.01 -12.52 30.00
N VAL A 37 -16.59 -13.46 29.24
CA VAL A 37 -16.58 -13.42 27.76
C VAL A 37 -17.36 -12.21 27.25
N LEU A 38 -18.59 -11.99 27.72
CA LEU A 38 -19.38 -10.81 27.35
C LEU A 38 -18.69 -9.49 27.71
N ARG A 39 -17.95 -9.44 28.82
CA ARG A 39 -17.13 -8.28 29.19
C ARG A 39 -15.99 -8.04 28.20
N LEU A 40 -15.24 -9.09 27.83
CA LEU A 40 -14.16 -8.99 26.85
C LEU A 40 -14.68 -8.57 25.46
N GLU A 41 -15.83 -9.10 25.03
CA GLU A 41 -16.48 -8.71 23.77
C GLU A 41 -16.84 -7.22 23.76
N ASN A 42 -17.43 -6.70 24.85
CA ASN A 42 -17.71 -5.28 25.02
C ASN A 42 -16.43 -4.42 25.03
N GLU A 43 -15.36 -4.86 25.69
CA GLU A 43 -14.07 -4.15 25.68
C GLU A 43 -13.45 -4.13 24.27
N VAL A 44 -13.48 -5.23 23.52
CA VAL A 44 -13.02 -5.30 22.12
C VAL A 44 -13.85 -4.37 21.21
N GLN A 45 -15.18 -4.39 21.31
CA GLN A 45 -16.05 -3.48 20.53
C GLN A 45 -15.77 -2.01 20.87
N LYS A 46 -15.53 -1.68 22.14
CA LYS A 46 -15.15 -0.33 22.58
C LYS A 46 -13.80 0.11 21.99
N PHE A 47 -12.79 -0.76 21.97
CA PHE A 47 -11.51 -0.42 21.33
C PHE A 47 -11.64 -0.26 19.81
N GLN A 48 -12.46 -1.08 19.15
CA GLN A 48 -12.73 -0.94 17.72
C GLN A 48 -13.41 0.40 17.40
N SER A 49 -14.43 0.80 18.16
CA SER A 49 -15.13 2.08 17.93
C SER A 49 -14.24 3.30 18.20
N LEU A 50 -13.38 3.28 19.22
CA LEU A 50 -12.39 4.33 19.46
C LEU A 50 -11.37 4.44 18.32
N LEU A 51 -10.88 3.30 17.82
CA LEU A 51 -9.88 3.25 16.76
C LEU A 51 -10.46 3.69 15.41
N ASP A 52 -11.73 3.38 15.13
CA ASP A 52 -12.41 3.90 13.93
C ASP A 52 -12.84 5.38 14.07
N HIS A 53 -13.16 5.85 15.29
CA HIS A 53 -13.35 7.27 15.56
C HIS A 53 -12.06 8.07 15.28
N GLU A 54 -10.92 7.67 15.86
CA GLU A 54 -9.62 8.31 15.62
C GLU A 54 -9.22 8.27 14.12
N ARG A 55 -9.51 7.17 13.43
CA ARG A 55 -9.34 7.06 11.96
C ARG A 55 -10.29 7.97 11.17
N SER A 56 -11.44 8.33 11.71
CA SER A 56 -12.40 9.23 11.06
C SER A 56 -12.01 10.70 11.27
N GLU A 57 -11.61 11.08 12.48
CA GLU A 57 -11.05 12.41 12.78
C GLU A 57 -9.80 12.69 11.95
N ARG A 58 -8.80 11.80 11.98
CA ARG A 58 -7.59 11.92 11.14
C ARG A 58 -7.89 11.93 9.64
N ARG A 59 -9.04 11.39 9.20
CA ARG A 59 -9.51 11.52 7.80
C ARG A 59 -10.12 12.90 7.55
N GLY A 60 -10.94 13.40 8.47
CA GLY A 60 -11.52 14.75 8.46
C GLY A 60 -10.47 15.84 8.44
N GLU A 61 -9.48 15.79 9.34
CA GLU A 61 -8.34 16.71 9.38
C GLU A 61 -7.57 16.75 8.05
N ARG A 62 -7.25 15.57 7.50
CA ARG A 62 -6.56 15.45 6.21
C ARG A 62 -7.40 16.04 5.08
N GLN A 63 -8.71 15.80 5.07
CA GLN A 63 -9.61 16.33 4.06
C GLN A 63 -9.78 17.85 4.18
N GLY A 64 -9.88 18.39 5.40
CA GLY A 64 -9.89 19.82 5.70
C GLY A 64 -8.61 20.51 5.25
N ARG A 65 -7.44 19.95 5.60
CA ARG A 65 -6.14 20.50 5.19
C ARG A 65 -5.95 20.47 3.67
N VAL A 66 -6.31 19.38 3.00
CA VAL A 66 -6.25 19.29 1.54
C VAL A 66 -7.21 20.28 0.85
N ARG A 67 -8.40 20.52 1.41
CA ARG A 67 -9.31 21.57 0.91
C ARG A 67 -8.72 22.96 1.10
N ALA A 68 -8.17 23.27 2.27
CA ALA A 68 -7.51 24.55 2.54
C ALA A 68 -6.29 24.80 1.62
N GLU A 69 -5.43 23.78 1.44
CA GLU A 69 -4.31 23.80 0.49
C GLU A 69 -4.80 24.06 -0.96
N GLN A 70 -5.94 23.49 -1.36
CA GLN A 70 -6.54 23.71 -2.68
C GLN A 70 -7.14 25.12 -2.86
N GLU A 71 -7.85 25.66 -1.86
CA GLU A 71 -8.40 27.01 -1.91
C GLU A 71 -7.30 28.07 -1.91
N LEU A 72 -6.26 27.93 -1.07
CA LEU A 72 -5.08 28.80 -1.10
C LEU A 72 -4.42 28.79 -2.48
N HIS A 73 -4.28 27.62 -3.11
CA HIS A 73 -3.71 27.49 -4.45
C HIS A 73 -4.60 28.12 -5.54
N LYS A 74 -5.94 28.07 -5.42
CA LYS A 74 -6.85 28.80 -6.32
C LYS A 74 -6.70 30.31 -6.18
N LEU A 75 -6.65 30.82 -4.94
CA LEU A 75 -6.49 32.24 -4.65
C LEU A 75 -5.14 32.77 -5.16
N GLN A 76 -4.06 32.01 -4.92
CA GLN A 76 -2.73 32.34 -5.44
C GLN A 76 -2.70 32.37 -6.97
N TYR A 77 -3.35 31.41 -7.63
CA TYR A 77 -3.45 31.40 -9.11
C TYR A 77 -4.24 32.60 -9.64
N LYS A 78 -5.36 32.95 -8.98
CA LYS A 78 -6.16 34.13 -9.35
C LYS A 78 -5.36 35.42 -9.20
N LEU A 79 -4.65 35.60 -8.08
CA LEU A 79 -3.78 36.77 -7.86
C LEU A 79 -2.69 36.90 -8.95
N ILE A 80 -2.09 35.79 -9.37
CA ILE A 80 -1.11 35.78 -10.47
C ILE A 80 -1.77 36.17 -11.80
N ALA A 81 -2.94 35.62 -12.12
CA ALA A 81 -3.66 35.93 -13.35
C ALA A 81 -4.11 37.40 -13.41
N ASP A 82 -4.62 37.95 -12.30
CA ASP A 82 -5.02 39.35 -12.18
C ASP A 82 -3.80 40.31 -12.27
N THR A 83 -2.58 39.82 -11.97
CA THR A 83 -1.32 40.58 -12.12
C THR A 83 -0.75 40.51 -13.56
N SER A 84 -1.15 39.53 -14.37
CA SER A 84 -0.60 39.29 -15.71
C SER A 84 -1.60 39.61 -16.84
N ALA A 85 -1.89 40.89 -17.04
CA ALA A 85 -2.57 41.35 -18.25
C ALA A 85 -1.63 41.24 -19.48
N PRO A 86 -2.08 40.70 -20.63
CA PRO A 86 -1.20 40.47 -21.78
C PRO A 86 -1.02 41.70 -22.67
N ALA A 87 0.21 41.95 -23.14
CA ALA A 87 0.48 42.82 -24.28
C ALA A 87 0.25 42.05 -25.60
N PRO A 88 -0.23 42.71 -26.69
CA PRO A 88 -0.62 42.02 -27.91
C PRO A 88 0.52 41.81 -28.92
N GLY A 89 0.50 40.68 -29.61
CA GLY A 89 1.06 40.54 -30.97
C GLY A 89 2.17 39.51 -31.18
N SER A 90 1.83 38.38 -31.78
CA SER A 90 2.29 38.02 -33.15
C SER A 90 1.79 36.62 -33.55
N ILE A 91 1.57 36.44 -34.86
CA ILE A 91 0.99 35.28 -35.53
C ILE A 91 2.09 34.63 -36.38
N LEU A 92 2.08 33.30 -36.59
CA LEU A 92 2.32 32.65 -37.91
C LEU A 92 2.34 31.10 -37.85
N GLU A 93 1.72 30.51 -38.88
CA GLU A 93 1.67 29.10 -39.36
C GLU A 93 1.18 29.21 -40.83
N PRO A 94 1.25 28.20 -41.71
CA PRO A 94 2.30 27.19 -41.94
C PRO A 94 2.70 27.11 -43.44
N HIS A 95 3.59 26.17 -43.83
CA HIS A 95 3.77 25.78 -45.26
C HIS A 95 3.99 24.27 -45.45
N ARG A 96 3.64 23.77 -46.66
CA ARG A 96 3.43 22.35 -47.02
C ARG A 96 4.06 22.03 -48.40
N ALA A 97 4.21 20.73 -48.71
CA ALA A 97 4.70 20.06 -49.96
C ALA A 97 6.17 19.55 -49.86
N ALA A 98 6.63 18.50 -50.59
CA ALA A 98 6.05 17.70 -51.69
C ALA A 98 6.59 16.23 -51.70
N ALA A 99 6.32 15.45 -52.76
CA ALA A 99 6.84 14.09 -53.04
C ALA A 99 7.63 14.09 -54.39
N ALA A 100 8.20 13.01 -54.95
CA ALA A 100 8.14 11.55 -54.73
C ALA A 100 9.40 10.84 -55.32
N GLY A 101 9.55 9.50 -55.18
CA GLY A 101 10.60 8.72 -55.87
C GLY A 101 10.52 7.19 -55.64
N HIS A 102 10.78 6.39 -56.69
CA HIS A 102 10.62 4.92 -56.72
C HIS A 102 11.96 4.15 -56.75
N SER A 103 11.97 2.92 -56.21
CA SER A 103 12.55 1.72 -56.86
C SER A 103 12.16 0.43 -56.10
N SER A 104 12.27 -0.74 -56.74
CA SER A 104 11.68 -2.01 -56.29
C SER A 104 12.63 -3.19 -56.44
N GLU A 105 12.83 -3.97 -55.37
CA GLU A 105 13.31 -5.36 -55.43
C GLU A 105 12.62 -6.23 -54.35
N PRO A 106 12.57 -7.58 -54.50
CA PRO A 106 11.60 -8.41 -53.80
C PRO A 106 12.21 -9.30 -52.70
N ALA A 107 11.70 -9.22 -51.46
CA ALA A 107 11.88 -10.26 -50.45
C ALA A 107 10.78 -10.26 -49.37
N ASP A 108 10.25 -11.46 -49.10
CA ASP A 108 9.57 -11.91 -47.86
C ASP A 108 8.48 -11.01 -47.23
N MET A 109 7.24 -11.17 -47.72
CA MET A 109 6.04 -10.62 -47.05
C MET A 109 5.59 -11.46 -45.84
N ASN A 110 6.29 -11.41 -44.70
CA ASN A 110 5.62 -11.48 -43.38
C ASN A 110 6.47 -11.14 -42.13
N ARG A 111 7.19 -10.02 -42.12
CA ARG A 111 7.60 -9.38 -40.85
C ARG A 111 7.83 -7.88 -40.97
N GLY A 112 6.72 -7.11 -41.04
CA GLY A 112 6.79 -5.68 -40.78
C GLY A 112 7.41 -5.41 -39.40
N PRO A 113 8.24 -4.38 -39.22
CA PRO A 113 8.87 -4.11 -37.94
C PRO A 113 7.80 -3.90 -36.89
N LEU A 114 7.78 -4.77 -35.87
CA LEU A 114 6.85 -4.67 -34.75
C LEU A 114 6.98 -3.28 -34.16
N SER A 115 5.88 -2.52 -34.18
CA SER A 115 5.88 -1.16 -33.65
C SER A 115 6.38 -1.19 -32.21
N PRO A 116 7.46 -0.46 -31.86
CA PRO A 116 8.09 -0.57 -30.55
C PRO A 116 7.19 -0.09 -29.40
N SER A 117 6.01 0.46 -29.71
CA SER A 117 4.95 0.75 -28.73
C SER A 117 4.26 -0.48 -28.14
N ALA A 118 4.38 -1.66 -28.76
CA ALA A 118 3.64 -2.89 -28.39
C ALA A 118 4.45 -3.94 -27.60
N LEU A 119 5.75 -3.77 -27.43
CA LEU A 119 6.59 -4.70 -26.67
C LEU A 119 6.37 -4.53 -25.16
N SER A 120 5.74 -5.53 -24.54
CA SER A 120 5.56 -5.63 -23.09
C SER A 120 6.41 -6.77 -22.53
N TYR A 121 7.12 -6.52 -21.44
CA TYR A 121 7.97 -7.49 -20.75
C TYR A 121 7.35 -7.85 -19.40
N PRO A 122 6.53 -8.92 -19.31
CA PRO A 122 5.94 -9.34 -18.04
C PRO A 122 7.02 -9.89 -17.11
N PHE A 123 7.11 -9.35 -15.90
CA PHE A 123 7.98 -9.85 -14.83
C PHE A 123 7.14 -10.33 -13.65
N ARG A 124 7.52 -11.46 -13.06
CA ARG A 124 6.95 -11.97 -11.81
C ARG A 124 7.77 -11.45 -10.63
N PRO A 125 7.16 -11.02 -9.51
CA PRO A 125 7.90 -10.69 -8.30
C PRO A 125 8.68 -11.90 -7.77
N ILE A 126 9.97 -11.72 -7.51
CA ILE A 126 10.87 -12.76 -6.96
C ILE A 126 10.87 -12.83 -5.42
N GLY A 127 10.05 -12.01 -4.76
CA GLY A 127 9.98 -11.91 -3.31
C GLY A 127 9.15 -10.72 -2.81
N THR A 128 9.00 -10.63 -1.50
CA THR A 128 8.23 -9.60 -0.78
C THR A 128 9.11 -8.88 0.23
N ALA A 129 9.00 -7.54 0.30
CA ALA A 129 9.72 -6.71 1.25
C ALA A 129 8.85 -6.39 2.47
N HIS A 130 9.32 -6.77 3.66
CA HIS A 130 8.69 -6.52 4.95
C HIS A 130 9.45 -5.42 5.69
N SER A 131 8.97 -4.18 5.61
CA SER A 131 9.58 -3.02 6.25
C SER A 131 8.94 -2.67 7.59
N CYS A 132 9.63 -1.89 8.42
CA CYS A 132 9.05 -1.28 9.62
C CYS A 132 7.96 -0.22 9.37
N PHE A 133 7.65 0.11 8.11
CA PHE A 133 6.60 1.07 7.75
C PHE A 133 5.33 0.34 7.30
N SER A 134 4.27 0.45 8.08
CA SER A 134 2.95 -0.19 7.81
C SER A 134 2.05 0.63 6.87
N GLN A 135 2.41 1.88 6.56
CA GLN A 135 1.67 2.77 5.66
C GLN A 135 2.65 3.68 4.92
N ARG A 136 2.29 4.10 3.69
CA ARG A 136 3.04 5.12 2.92
C ARG A 136 3.27 6.43 3.69
N ASN A 137 2.36 6.77 4.61
CA ASN A 137 2.45 7.95 5.45
C ASN A 137 3.34 7.62 6.65
N GLY A 138 4.55 8.19 6.67
CA GLY A 138 5.59 7.86 7.66
C GLY A 138 6.78 7.13 7.03
N THR A 139 6.61 6.50 5.86
CA THR A 139 7.74 6.03 5.05
C THR A 139 8.62 7.23 4.64
N PRO A 140 9.95 7.18 4.90
CA PRO A 140 10.82 8.31 4.65
C PRO A 140 11.00 8.56 3.14
N ARG A 141 10.91 9.83 2.73
CA ARG A 141 11.11 10.24 1.32
C ARG A 141 12.56 10.12 0.84
N GLN A 142 13.51 9.89 1.76
CA GLN A 142 14.90 9.56 1.50
C GLN A 142 15.31 8.47 2.50
N PRO A 143 15.81 7.30 2.06
CA PRO A 143 16.05 6.16 2.95
C PRO A 143 17.06 6.47 4.08
N LEU A 144 18.09 7.27 3.78
CA LEU A 144 19.15 7.65 4.73
C LEU A 144 18.68 8.52 5.92
N LEU A 145 17.43 9.01 5.93
CA LEU A 145 16.91 9.82 7.06
C LEU A 145 16.60 8.98 8.31
N VAL A 146 16.49 7.65 8.18
CA VAL A 146 16.15 6.75 9.30
C VAL A 146 17.13 5.56 9.29
N PRO A 147 18.39 5.74 9.75
CA PRO A 147 19.41 4.69 9.68
C PRO A 147 19.11 3.46 10.57
N ALA A 148 18.23 3.62 11.56
CA ALA A 148 17.71 2.53 12.38
C ALA A 148 16.59 1.71 11.70
N ALA A 149 16.07 2.15 10.55
CA ALA A 149 15.05 1.39 9.82
C ALA A 149 15.62 0.06 9.34
N ARG A 150 14.80 -0.99 9.39
CA ARG A 150 15.15 -2.34 8.93
C ARG A 150 14.04 -2.87 8.03
N CYS A 151 14.44 -3.71 7.08
CA CYS A 151 13.58 -4.37 6.13
C CYS A 151 14.06 -5.82 5.96
N ARG A 152 13.15 -6.79 5.92
CA ARG A 152 13.45 -8.17 5.55
C ARG A 152 12.88 -8.41 4.16
N ILE A 153 13.70 -8.89 3.24
CA ILE A 153 13.24 -9.40 1.95
C ILE A 153 13.08 -10.92 2.09
N SER A 154 11.88 -11.40 1.83
CA SER A 154 11.57 -12.83 1.75
C SER A 154 11.45 -13.21 0.27
N LEU A 155 12.39 -14.00 -0.25
CA LEU A 155 12.32 -14.48 -1.63
C LEU A 155 11.19 -15.50 -1.80
N ALA A 156 10.71 -15.63 -3.04
CA ALA A 156 9.70 -16.62 -3.39
C ALA A 156 10.30 -18.05 -3.38
N PRO A 157 9.52 -19.11 -3.05
CA PRO A 157 10.06 -20.46 -2.87
C PRO A 157 10.65 -21.10 -4.14
N ASP A 158 10.33 -20.56 -5.32
CA ASP A 158 10.85 -20.95 -6.63
C ASP A 158 12.23 -20.34 -6.94
N ILE A 159 12.75 -19.43 -6.10
CA ILE A 159 14.11 -18.90 -6.22
C ILE A 159 15.07 -19.79 -5.41
N PRO A 160 16.05 -20.47 -6.04
CA PRO A 160 16.95 -21.36 -5.33
C PRO A 160 17.88 -20.57 -4.39
N PRO A 161 18.14 -21.01 -3.14
CA PRO A 161 18.98 -20.28 -2.19
C PRO A 161 20.41 -20.00 -2.69
N SER A 162 20.94 -20.87 -3.56
CA SER A 162 22.26 -20.68 -4.20
C SER A 162 22.35 -19.42 -5.08
N SER A 163 21.23 -18.83 -5.52
CA SER A 163 21.21 -17.54 -6.21
C SER A 163 21.65 -16.36 -5.34
N LEU A 164 21.84 -16.55 -4.03
CA LEU A 164 22.37 -15.54 -3.10
C LEU A 164 23.86 -15.73 -2.78
N SER A 165 24.53 -16.77 -3.30
CA SER A 165 25.93 -17.06 -3.00
C SER A 165 26.85 -15.90 -3.41
N GLY A 166 27.71 -15.43 -2.50
CA GLY A 166 28.62 -14.30 -2.73
C GLY A 166 27.96 -12.93 -2.58
N LEU A 167 26.67 -12.85 -2.25
CA LEU A 167 26.02 -11.56 -1.96
C LEU A 167 26.56 -10.95 -0.65
N GLU A 168 26.96 -11.80 0.28
CA GLU A 168 27.60 -11.49 1.56
C GLU A 168 28.97 -10.81 1.43
N GLU A 169 29.62 -10.89 0.27
CA GLU A 169 30.89 -10.19 -0.01
C GLU A 169 30.68 -8.67 -0.23
N TYR A 170 29.43 -8.24 -0.48
CA TYR A 170 29.08 -6.85 -0.76
C TYR A 170 28.43 -6.18 0.44
N SER A 171 28.98 -5.02 0.85
CA SER A 171 28.38 -4.19 1.90
C SER A 171 27.00 -3.62 1.54
N HIS A 172 26.67 -3.51 0.25
CA HIS A 172 25.45 -2.86 -0.23
C HIS A 172 24.89 -3.54 -1.47
N VAL A 173 23.56 -3.52 -1.61
CA VAL A 173 22.81 -4.07 -2.75
C VAL A 173 21.82 -3.07 -3.31
N TRP A 174 21.51 -3.23 -4.60
CA TRP A 174 20.42 -2.53 -5.27
C TRP A 174 19.13 -3.35 -5.19
N ILE A 175 18.12 -2.79 -4.51
CA ILE A 175 16.78 -3.36 -4.42
C ILE A 175 15.89 -2.68 -5.47
N ILE A 176 15.40 -3.47 -6.43
CA ILE A 176 14.41 -3.09 -7.43
C ILE A 176 13.06 -3.66 -6.98
N TYR A 177 12.03 -2.83 -6.89
CA TYR A 177 10.72 -3.23 -6.36
C TYR A 177 9.57 -2.54 -7.11
N ILE A 178 8.32 -2.87 -6.80
CA ILE A 178 7.12 -2.27 -7.42
C ILE A 178 6.30 -1.52 -6.37
N PHE A 179 5.83 -0.31 -6.71
CA PHE A 179 4.88 0.46 -5.91
C PHE A 179 3.47 -0.11 -6.05
N HIS A 180 3.24 -1.29 -5.46
CA HIS A 180 2.02 -2.09 -5.60
C HIS A 180 0.72 -1.42 -5.11
N GLU A 181 0.81 -0.42 -4.23
CA GLU A 181 -0.35 0.38 -3.77
C GLU A 181 -0.71 1.57 -4.69
N ASN A 182 -0.02 1.77 -5.82
CA ASN A 182 -0.33 2.87 -6.73
C ASN A 182 -1.72 2.70 -7.37
N THR A 183 -2.58 3.71 -7.19
CA THR A 183 -3.94 3.77 -7.78
C THR A 183 -4.00 3.58 -9.28
N ASP A 184 -2.91 3.93 -9.97
CA ASP A 184 -2.89 4.04 -11.43
C ASP A 184 -2.42 2.73 -12.10
N MET A 185 -1.96 1.73 -11.34
CA MET A 185 -1.37 0.50 -11.91
C MET A 185 -2.35 -0.25 -12.81
N VAL A 186 -3.58 -0.51 -12.35
CA VAL A 186 -4.54 -1.37 -13.10
C VAL A 186 -4.76 -0.83 -14.52
N LYS A 187 -4.87 0.49 -14.67
CA LYS A 187 -5.01 1.15 -15.98
C LYS A 187 -3.77 1.00 -16.84
N ILE A 188 -2.59 1.28 -16.27
CA ILE A 188 -1.29 1.17 -16.96
C ILE A 188 -1.08 -0.26 -17.50
N TRP A 189 -1.40 -1.28 -16.70
CA TRP A 189 -1.23 -2.69 -17.07
C TRP A 189 -2.26 -3.16 -18.10
N GLN A 190 -3.42 -2.50 -18.19
CA GLN A 190 -4.41 -2.68 -19.26
C GLN A 190 -4.05 -1.89 -20.54
N GLY A 191 -2.89 -1.22 -20.58
CA GLY A 191 -2.45 -0.38 -21.70
C GLY A 191 -2.97 1.07 -21.67
N ASP A 192 -3.84 1.43 -20.74
CA ASP A 192 -4.36 2.78 -20.57
C ASP A 192 -3.34 3.69 -19.86
N ARG A 193 -2.70 4.56 -20.64
CA ARG A 193 -1.75 5.57 -20.15
C ARG A 193 -2.42 6.87 -19.69
N SER A 194 -3.74 7.04 -19.84
CA SER A 194 -4.46 8.27 -19.46
C SER A 194 -4.39 8.58 -17.96
N GLY A 195 -4.23 7.57 -17.12
CA GLY A 195 -4.03 7.73 -15.67
C GLY A 195 -2.69 8.37 -15.29
N VAL A 196 -1.69 8.39 -16.18
CA VAL A 196 -0.35 8.87 -15.84
C VAL A 196 -0.24 10.39 -16.01
N LYS A 197 -0.12 11.09 -14.88
CA LYS A 197 0.10 12.54 -14.87
C LYS A 197 1.48 12.88 -15.45
N ALA A 198 1.55 13.83 -16.39
CA ALA A 198 2.82 14.31 -16.94
C ALA A 198 3.69 15.07 -15.91
N LYS A 199 3.06 15.74 -14.94
CA LYS A 199 3.72 16.54 -13.91
C LYS A 199 3.19 16.19 -12.51
N VAL A 200 4.08 16.24 -11.51
CA VAL A 200 3.79 16.04 -10.08
C VAL A 200 4.26 17.22 -9.24
N HIS A 201 3.60 17.43 -8.10
CA HIS A 201 4.03 18.41 -7.12
C HIS A 201 5.21 17.88 -6.29
N VAL A 202 6.26 18.69 -6.12
CA VAL A 202 7.50 18.30 -5.43
C VAL A 202 7.55 18.99 -4.05
N PRO A 203 7.67 18.25 -2.93
CA PRO A 203 7.56 18.83 -1.57
C PRO A 203 8.56 19.94 -1.23
N ARG A 204 9.72 20.00 -1.90
CA ARG A 204 10.77 21.01 -1.68
C ARG A 204 10.67 22.23 -2.62
N LEU A 205 9.58 22.37 -3.38
CA LEU A 205 9.45 23.37 -4.44
C LEU A 205 8.29 24.35 -4.23
N ASN A 206 7.81 24.55 -2.99
CA ASN A 206 6.84 25.59 -2.60
C ASN A 206 5.65 25.74 -3.59
N GLY A 207 4.86 24.68 -3.77
CA GLY A 207 3.76 24.62 -4.76
C GLY A 207 4.17 24.18 -6.18
N GLY A 208 5.44 24.31 -6.55
CA GLY A 208 5.94 24.01 -7.89
C GLY A 208 5.74 22.56 -8.36
N LYS A 209 5.50 22.41 -9.67
CA LYS A 209 5.36 21.11 -10.34
C LYS A 209 6.59 20.80 -11.19
N ARG A 210 7.01 19.53 -11.24
CA ARG A 210 8.06 19.02 -12.14
C ARG A 210 7.53 17.86 -12.97
N GLY A 211 8.13 17.62 -14.14
CA GLY A 211 7.79 16.46 -14.97
C GLY A 211 8.04 15.16 -14.20
N VAL A 212 7.17 14.16 -14.31
CA VAL A 212 7.26 12.94 -13.50
C VAL A 212 8.61 12.23 -13.63
N LEU A 213 9.14 12.15 -14.86
CA LEU A 213 10.43 11.52 -15.14
C LEU A 213 11.63 12.31 -14.59
N ALA A 214 11.47 13.59 -14.27
CA ALA A 214 12.46 14.42 -13.57
C ALA A 214 12.34 14.31 -12.03
N THR A 215 11.62 13.31 -11.51
CA THR A 215 11.40 13.10 -10.08
C THR A 215 11.44 11.62 -9.73
N ARG A 216 11.56 11.32 -8.43
CA ARG A 216 11.40 9.96 -7.88
C ARG A 216 9.97 9.70 -7.40
N SER A 217 8.97 10.16 -8.17
CA SER A 217 7.55 9.89 -7.89
C SER A 217 7.25 8.39 -7.99
N PRO A 218 6.47 7.80 -7.05
CA PRO A 218 5.97 6.45 -7.23
C PRO A 218 4.93 6.38 -8.37
N HIS A 219 4.07 7.40 -8.51
CA HIS A 219 3.11 7.55 -9.60
C HIS A 219 3.84 7.94 -10.89
N ARG A 220 4.04 6.99 -11.81
CA ARG A 220 4.74 7.16 -13.10
C ARG A 220 4.44 5.98 -14.06
N PRO A 221 4.81 6.05 -15.36
CA PRO A 221 4.44 5.02 -16.35
C PRO A 221 4.88 3.60 -16.00
N VAL A 222 6.06 3.43 -15.40
CA VAL A 222 6.58 2.13 -14.93
C VAL A 222 6.90 2.27 -13.44
N PRO A 223 6.06 1.77 -12.52
CA PRO A 223 6.10 2.09 -11.09
C PRO A 223 7.18 1.30 -10.31
N ILE A 224 8.43 1.35 -10.78
CA ILE A 224 9.58 0.63 -10.20
C ILE A 224 10.27 1.46 -9.11
N GLY A 225 10.27 1.01 -7.87
CA GLY A 225 11.18 1.52 -6.85
C GLY A 225 12.62 1.08 -7.09
N LEU A 226 13.57 1.95 -6.76
CA LEU A 226 14.99 1.63 -6.67
C LEU A 226 15.50 2.15 -5.31
N SER A 227 16.25 1.33 -4.59
CA SER A 227 16.92 1.73 -3.35
C SER A 227 18.24 1.01 -3.20
N VAL A 228 19.28 1.73 -2.75
CA VAL A 228 20.48 1.11 -2.22
C VAL A 228 20.22 0.78 -0.74
N ALA A 229 20.60 -0.41 -0.31
CA ALA A 229 20.52 -0.86 1.08
C ALA A 229 21.83 -1.51 1.50
N GLN A 230 22.20 -1.33 2.76
CA GLN A 230 23.23 -2.14 3.41
C GLN A 230 22.64 -3.52 3.72
N VAL A 231 23.43 -4.58 3.53
CA VAL A 231 23.08 -5.98 3.87
C VAL A 231 23.55 -6.30 5.29
#